data_AF-A0A2E1DQ73-F1
#
_entry.id   AF-A0A2E1DQ73-F1
#
_cell.length_a   1.000
_cell.length_b   1.000
_cell.length_c   1.000
_cell.angle_alpha   90.00
_cell.angle_beta   90.00
_cell.angle_gamma   90.00
#
_symmetry.space_group_name_H-M   'P 1'
#
loop_
_entity.id
_entity.type
_entity.pdbx_description
1 polymer ?
#
loop_
_entity_poly.entity_id
_entity_poly.type
_entity_poly.pdbx_seq_one_letter_code
_entity_poly.pdbx_strand_id
1 'polypeptide(L)'
;MQDPVYEEAYQGHVIKIYHDPDSESPREWSNLGALICWHHRYRLGDSHRFDCPEAFLRDLAGVSDQSDLSLDRLRERAERKAIILPVYLYDHSGLAMNTIGFHCPWDSGQVGFVYVTLETVRKEFGAKRVTKAMREKAKDILRAEIVTFDAYLGGRVYGYVVERDGEEIDACWGFFEHYKLDCLSEARAVVDPLILREVQRPAAAEQGASPPPS
;
A
#
# COMPACT_ATOMS: atom_id res chain seq x y z
N MET A 1 13.53 13.45 -17.83
CA MET A 1 12.44 12.46 -17.71
C MET A 1 13.11 11.16 -17.34
N GLN A 2 12.66 10.45 -16.29
CA GLN A 2 13.21 9.13 -15.96
C GLN A 2 12.90 8.15 -17.08
N ASP A 3 13.78 7.17 -17.29
CA ASP A 3 13.50 6.07 -18.23
C ASP A 3 12.35 5.21 -17.67
N PRO A 4 11.42 4.75 -18.54
CA PRO A 4 10.36 3.87 -18.09
C PRO A 4 10.93 2.54 -17.60
N VAL A 5 10.34 2.01 -16.53
CA VAL A 5 10.68 0.66 -16.04
C VAL A 5 10.12 -0.43 -16.96
N TYR A 6 9.12 -0.08 -17.77
CA TYR A 6 8.49 -0.95 -18.75
C TYR A 6 7.82 -0.11 -19.84
N GLU A 7 7.88 -0.60 -21.08
CA GLU A 7 7.22 0.00 -22.22
C GLU A 7 6.66 -1.09 -23.14
N GLU A 8 5.44 -0.91 -23.65
CA GLU A 8 4.88 -1.76 -24.70
C GLU A 8 4.03 -0.98 -25.71
N ALA A 9 4.00 -1.50 -26.95
CA ALA A 9 2.99 -1.12 -27.92
C ALA A 9 1.73 -1.98 -27.70
N TYR A 10 0.58 -1.35 -27.48
CA TYR A 10 -0.68 -2.02 -27.19
C TYR A 10 -1.83 -1.38 -27.97
N GLN A 11 -2.43 -2.13 -28.90
CA GLN A 11 -3.57 -1.70 -29.73
C GLN A 11 -3.40 -0.29 -30.35
N GLY A 12 -2.25 -0.02 -30.96
CA GLY A 12 -1.96 1.28 -31.59
C GLY A 12 -1.59 2.41 -30.62
N HIS A 13 -1.46 2.12 -29.33
CA HIS A 13 -0.99 3.03 -28.30
C HIS A 13 0.39 2.58 -27.79
N VAL A 14 1.10 3.48 -27.12
CA VAL A 14 2.32 3.16 -26.36
C VAL A 14 1.99 3.30 -24.88
N ILE A 15 2.18 2.24 -24.12
CA ILE A 15 2.03 2.25 -22.66
C ILE A 15 3.42 2.28 -22.06
N LYS A 16 3.68 3.27 -21.20
CA LYS A 16 4.93 3.41 -20.43
C LYS A 16 4.61 3.34 -18.96
N ILE A 17 5.42 2.62 -18.20
CA ILE A 17 5.34 2.52 -16.75
C ILE A 17 6.57 3.20 -16.14
N TYR A 18 6.36 3.98 -15.10
CA TYR A 18 7.40 4.70 -14.38
C TYR A 18 7.33 4.39 -12.89
N HIS A 19 8.45 4.59 -12.19
CA HIS A 19 8.37 4.79 -10.74
C HIS A 19 7.65 6.10 -10.46
N ASP A 20 6.78 6.10 -9.46
CA ASP A 20 6.12 7.31 -8.99
C ASP A 20 7.12 8.16 -8.19
N PRO A 21 7.51 9.35 -8.67
CA PRO A 21 8.48 10.20 -7.99
C PRO A 21 7.88 10.98 -6.81
N ASP A 22 6.55 11.03 -6.68
CA ASP A 22 5.83 11.82 -5.67
C ASP A 22 4.76 10.96 -4.97
N SER A 23 5.11 9.71 -4.69
CA SER A 23 4.22 8.77 -4.04
C SER A 23 3.84 9.22 -2.62
N GLU A 24 2.55 9.26 -2.32
CA GLU A 24 2.04 9.49 -0.97
C GLU A 24 2.37 8.30 -0.05
N SER A 25 2.69 8.56 1.22
CA SER A 25 2.85 7.48 2.18
C SER A 25 1.51 6.81 2.49
N PRO A 26 1.39 5.48 2.42
CA PRO A 26 0.13 4.80 2.73
C PRO A 26 -0.26 4.90 4.21
N ARG A 27 0.60 5.47 5.08
CA ARG A 27 0.26 5.77 6.48
C ARG A 27 -0.53 7.06 6.64
N GLU A 28 -0.59 7.92 5.63
CA GLU A 28 -1.48 9.10 5.59
C GLU A 28 -2.92 8.71 5.19
N TRP A 29 -3.14 7.46 4.80
CA TRP A 29 -4.45 6.93 4.42
C TRP A 29 -5.30 6.50 5.63
N SER A 30 -6.57 6.19 5.35
CA SER A 30 -7.48 5.59 6.33
C SER A 30 -7.16 4.10 6.55
N ASN A 31 -6.23 3.83 7.47
CA ASN A 31 -5.84 2.47 7.86
C ASN A 31 -6.72 1.93 9.01
N LEU A 32 -6.87 0.60 9.06
CA LEU A 32 -7.44 -0.09 10.21
C LEU A 32 -6.41 -0.18 11.36
N GLY A 33 -5.17 -0.48 11.01
CA GLY A 33 -4.07 -0.64 11.94
C GLY A 33 -3.39 0.68 12.29
N ALA A 34 -2.93 0.77 13.53
CA ALA A 34 -1.91 1.73 13.93
C ALA A 34 -0.54 1.04 13.92
N LEU A 35 0.41 1.61 13.17
CA LEU A 35 1.79 1.14 13.09
C LEU A 35 2.66 2.01 13.99
N ILE A 36 3.24 1.44 15.04
CA ILE A 36 4.13 2.15 15.96
C ILE A 36 5.51 1.51 15.95
N CYS A 37 6.55 2.34 15.85
CA CYS A 37 7.91 1.87 15.65
C CYS A 37 8.92 2.68 16.48
N TRP A 38 9.91 1.96 17.00
CA TRP A 38 11.09 2.49 17.67
C TRP A 38 12.32 2.15 16.82
N HIS A 39 12.77 3.10 16.00
CA HIS A 39 13.97 2.94 15.20
C HIS A 39 14.85 4.18 15.27
N HIS A 40 16.17 3.99 15.35
CA HIS A 40 17.10 5.08 15.62
C HIS A 40 17.47 5.90 14.37
N ARG A 41 17.39 5.31 13.17
CA ARG A 41 17.71 5.99 11.89
C ARG A 41 16.49 6.54 11.16
N TYR A 42 15.33 5.91 11.35
CA TYR A 42 14.17 6.12 10.50
C TYR A 42 12.97 6.44 11.36
N ARG A 43 12.19 7.43 10.92
CA ARG A 43 10.87 7.68 11.47
C ARG A 43 9.87 6.81 10.71
N LEU A 44 9.47 5.70 11.31
CA LEU A 44 8.62 4.68 10.69
C LEU A 44 7.24 4.71 11.35
N GLY A 45 6.20 4.43 10.55
CA GLY A 45 4.84 4.34 11.05
C GLY A 45 4.26 5.65 11.56
N ASP A 46 3.23 5.51 12.37
CA ASP A 46 2.43 6.58 12.92
C ASP A 46 3.13 7.21 14.14
N SER A 47 2.88 8.51 14.34
CA SER A 47 3.37 9.19 15.54
C SER A 47 2.72 8.65 16.81
N HIS A 48 3.52 8.40 17.84
CA HIS A 48 3.04 7.92 19.14
C HIS A 48 3.81 8.55 20.30
N ARG A 49 3.24 8.42 21.51
CA ARG A 49 3.78 8.98 22.76
C ARG A 49 4.67 8.03 23.57
N PHE A 50 4.79 6.77 23.15
CA PHE A 50 5.45 5.73 23.93
C PHE A 50 6.97 5.74 23.72
N ASP A 51 7.73 5.85 24.82
CA ASP A 51 9.20 5.89 24.77
C ASP A 51 9.82 4.53 24.42
N CYS A 52 9.13 3.43 24.75
CA CYS A 52 9.62 2.08 24.48
C CYS A 52 8.47 1.08 24.22
N PRO A 53 8.78 -0.09 23.64
CA PRO A 53 7.80 -1.17 23.41
C PRO A 53 7.04 -1.60 24.66
N GLU A 54 7.70 -1.62 25.81
CA GLU A 54 7.10 -2.01 27.08
C GLU A 54 6.03 -1.02 27.55
N ALA A 55 6.30 0.28 27.46
CA ALA A 55 5.35 1.32 27.83
C ALA A 55 4.05 1.22 27.01
N PHE A 56 4.18 0.95 25.71
CA PHE A 56 3.03 0.67 24.85
C PHE A 56 2.23 -0.56 25.32
N LEU A 57 2.90 -1.69 25.59
CA LEU A 57 2.22 -2.90 26.03
C LEU A 57 1.53 -2.72 27.39
N ARG A 58 2.12 -1.95 28.32
CA ARG A 58 1.50 -1.60 29.62
C ARG A 58 0.23 -0.77 29.45
N ASP A 59 0.29 0.27 28.63
CA ASP A 59 -0.86 1.12 28.29
C ASP A 59 -2.01 0.27 27.72
N LEU A 60 -1.71 -0.55 26.71
CA LEU A 60 -2.71 -1.39 26.06
C LEU A 60 -3.24 -2.49 26.98
N ALA A 61 -2.41 -3.05 27.85
CA ALA A 61 -2.82 -3.99 28.90
C ALA A 61 -3.68 -3.31 29.98
N GLY A 62 -3.61 -1.99 30.13
CA GLY A 62 -4.23 -1.22 31.21
C GLY A 62 -3.61 -1.56 32.56
N VAL A 63 -2.28 -1.60 32.61
CA VAL A 63 -1.49 -1.94 33.80
C VAL A 63 -0.69 -0.71 34.23
N SER A 64 -0.64 -0.46 35.54
CA SER A 64 0.17 0.61 36.15
C SER A 64 1.67 0.35 35.95
N ASP A 65 2.46 1.42 35.81
CA ASP A 65 3.93 1.36 35.69
C ASP A 65 4.64 0.71 36.89
N GLN A 66 3.97 0.62 38.03
CA GLN A 66 4.49 0.00 39.25
C GLN A 66 4.32 -1.53 39.27
N SER A 67 3.76 -2.12 38.21
CA SER A 67 3.48 -3.54 38.14
C SER A 67 4.70 -4.35 37.65
N ASP A 68 5.12 -5.34 38.43
CA ASP A 68 6.24 -6.25 38.08
C ASP A 68 5.83 -7.37 37.10
N LEU A 69 4.90 -7.11 36.18
CA LEU A 69 4.50 -8.12 35.19
C LEU A 69 5.60 -8.28 34.16
N SER A 70 5.91 -9.53 33.81
CA SER A 70 6.80 -9.81 32.68
C SER A 70 6.19 -9.30 31.36
N LEU A 71 7.04 -9.02 30.38
CA LEU A 71 6.63 -8.61 29.03
C LEU A 71 5.62 -9.59 28.40
N ASP A 72 5.80 -10.89 28.60
CA ASP A 72 4.86 -11.91 28.11
C ASP A 72 3.47 -11.75 28.73
N ARG A 73 3.39 -11.49 30.04
CA ARG A 73 2.10 -11.26 30.72
C ARG A 73 1.45 -9.95 30.32
N LEU A 74 2.25 -8.91 30.06
CA LEU A 74 1.74 -7.64 29.51
C LEU A 74 1.14 -7.88 28.12
N ARG A 75 1.88 -8.59 27.25
CA ARG A 75 1.42 -8.94 25.90
C ARG A 75 0.13 -9.77 25.93
N GLU A 76 0.05 -10.82 26.74
CA GLU A 76 -1.16 -11.64 26.89
C GLU A 76 -2.38 -10.79 27.30
N ARG A 77 -2.20 -9.79 28.18
CA ARG A 77 -3.28 -8.88 28.58
C ARG A 77 -3.63 -7.89 27.47
N ALA A 78 -2.65 -7.36 26.77
CA ALA A 78 -2.85 -6.46 25.64
C ALA A 78 -3.62 -7.17 24.51
N GLU A 79 -3.33 -8.43 24.21
CA GLU A 79 -4.01 -9.24 23.18
C GLU A 79 -5.49 -9.58 23.52
N ARG A 80 -5.89 -9.43 24.79
CA ARG A 80 -7.31 -9.48 25.20
C ARG A 80 -8.08 -8.23 24.80
N LYS A 81 -7.38 -7.11 24.57
CA LYS A 81 -7.94 -5.80 24.25
C LYS A 81 -7.65 -5.34 22.82
N ALA A 82 -6.67 -5.97 22.16
CA ALA A 82 -6.26 -5.64 20.81
C ALA A 82 -5.81 -6.89 20.03
N ILE A 83 -5.61 -6.70 18.73
CA ILE A 83 -4.89 -7.62 17.85
C ILE A 83 -3.56 -6.93 17.55
N ILE A 84 -2.45 -7.62 17.80
CA ILE A 84 -1.10 -7.04 17.76
C ILE A 84 -0.22 -7.97 16.94
N LEU A 85 0.48 -7.45 15.95
CA LEU A 85 1.50 -8.17 15.20
C LEU A 85 2.85 -7.47 15.39
N PRO A 86 3.95 -8.22 15.63
CA PRO A 86 5.28 -7.64 15.61
C PRO A 86 5.61 -7.14 14.21
N VAL A 87 6.42 -6.09 14.12
CA VAL A 87 6.91 -5.54 12.86
C VAL A 87 8.43 -5.55 12.87
N TYR A 88 9.01 -6.11 11.81
CA TYR A 88 10.44 -6.26 11.62
C TYR A 88 10.90 -5.42 10.45
N LEU A 89 12.10 -4.85 10.57
CA LEU A 89 12.77 -4.13 9.50
C LEU A 89 14.04 -4.87 9.10
N TYR A 90 14.35 -4.85 7.82
CA TYR A 90 15.63 -5.20 7.24
C TYR A 90 16.22 -3.96 6.55
N ASP A 91 17.48 -3.62 6.86
CA ASP A 91 18.17 -2.41 6.40
C ASP A 91 19.50 -2.80 5.73
N HIS A 92 19.46 -3.12 4.42
CA HIS A 92 20.66 -3.49 3.65
C HIS A 92 20.53 -3.08 2.17
N SER A 93 21.10 -1.93 1.81
CA SER A 93 20.98 -1.31 0.47
C SER A 93 19.55 -0.91 0.06
N GLY A 94 18.61 -0.99 1.00
CA GLY A 94 17.19 -0.72 0.85
C GLY A 94 16.47 -1.17 2.12
N LEU A 95 15.25 -0.65 2.31
CA LEU A 95 14.40 -1.03 3.43
C LEU A 95 13.42 -2.12 3.01
N ALA A 96 13.24 -3.11 3.88
CA ALA A 96 12.15 -4.06 3.79
C ALA A 96 11.48 -4.25 5.15
N MET A 97 10.16 -4.40 5.17
CA MET A 97 9.37 -4.53 6.39
C MET A 97 8.39 -5.71 6.30
N ASN A 98 8.22 -6.46 7.39
CA ASN A 98 7.23 -7.53 7.46
C ASN A 98 6.77 -7.82 8.89
N THR A 99 5.82 -8.75 9.06
CA THR A 99 5.29 -9.15 10.39
C THR A 99 5.76 -10.53 10.87
N ILE A 100 6.73 -11.15 10.20
CA ILE A 100 7.14 -12.55 10.44
C ILE A 100 8.63 -12.70 10.81
N GLY A 101 9.44 -11.66 10.62
CA GLY A 101 10.87 -11.66 10.84
C GLY A 101 11.68 -11.82 9.55
N PHE A 102 12.99 -11.61 9.69
CA PHE A 102 13.98 -11.93 8.69
C PHE A 102 15.01 -12.88 9.29
N HIS A 103 15.71 -13.63 8.45
CA HIS A 103 16.74 -14.55 8.90
C HIS A 103 18.08 -13.84 9.22
N CYS A 104 18.31 -12.63 8.70
CA CYS A 104 19.60 -11.93 8.86
C CYS A 104 19.73 -11.36 10.29
N PRO A 105 20.70 -11.82 11.10
CA PRO A 105 20.82 -11.37 12.49
C PRO A 105 21.48 -9.99 12.65
N TRP A 106 22.11 -9.47 11.59
CA TRP A 106 22.90 -8.23 11.65
C TRP A 106 22.10 -7.02 11.18
N ASP A 107 21.44 -7.18 10.03
CA ASP A 107 20.76 -6.10 9.33
C ASP A 107 19.24 -6.17 9.52
N SER A 108 18.75 -6.98 10.46
CA SER A 108 17.32 -7.03 10.77
C SER A 108 17.01 -7.11 12.26
N GLY A 109 15.81 -6.66 12.62
CA GLY A 109 15.31 -6.74 13.98
C GLY A 109 13.84 -6.34 14.07
N GLN A 110 13.22 -6.65 15.22
CA GLN A 110 11.89 -6.13 15.52
C GLN A 110 12.00 -4.63 15.81
N VAL A 111 11.27 -3.82 15.07
CA VAL A 111 11.28 -2.36 15.21
C VAL A 111 9.98 -1.82 15.77
N GLY A 112 8.91 -2.62 15.85
CA GLY A 112 7.62 -2.09 16.27
C GLY A 112 6.50 -3.12 16.36
N PHE A 113 5.29 -2.57 16.34
CA PHE A 113 4.04 -3.32 16.27
C PHE A 113 3.07 -2.63 15.31
N VAL A 114 2.30 -3.43 14.58
CA VAL A 114 1.04 -2.99 13.98
C VAL A 114 -0.09 -3.57 14.81
N TYR A 115 -1.04 -2.74 15.22
CA TYR A 115 -2.12 -3.19 16.09
C TYR A 115 -3.46 -2.52 15.78
N VAL A 116 -4.54 -3.16 16.20
CA VAL A 116 -5.88 -2.59 16.21
C VAL A 116 -6.61 -2.99 17.49
N THR A 117 -7.29 -2.04 18.13
CA THR A 117 -8.07 -2.35 19.34
C THR A 117 -9.32 -3.15 18.98
N LEU A 118 -9.80 -4.00 19.90
CA LEU A 118 -11.06 -4.72 19.68
C LEU A 118 -12.27 -3.79 19.64
N GLU A 119 -12.16 -2.59 20.20
CA GLU A 119 -13.17 -1.54 20.06
C GLU A 119 -13.24 -1.04 18.62
N THR A 120 -12.09 -0.69 18.02
CA THR A 120 -11.99 -0.29 16.61
C THR A 120 -12.51 -1.41 15.71
N VAL A 121 -12.12 -2.67 15.94
CA VAL A 121 -12.63 -3.81 15.15
C VAL A 121 -14.15 -3.91 15.22
N ARG A 122 -14.78 -3.70 16.39
CA ARG A 122 -16.24 -3.71 16.53
C ARG A 122 -16.89 -2.57 15.75
N LYS A 123 -16.31 -1.38 15.83
CA LYS A 123 -16.81 -0.19 15.13
C LYS A 123 -16.74 -0.39 13.62
N GLU A 124 -15.56 -0.69 13.09
CA GLU A 124 -15.33 -0.79 11.64
C GLU A 124 -16.07 -1.98 11.01
N PHE A 125 -16.24 -3.08 11.76
CA PHE A 125 -16.95 -4.26 11.25
C PHE A 125 -18.44 -4.27 11.64
N GLY A 126 -18.96 -3.22 12.28
CA GLY A 126 -20.37 -3.11 12.67
C GLY A 126 -20.86 -4.20 13.61
N ALA A 127 -20.04 -4.67 14.55
CA ALA A 127 -20.30 -5.86 15.36
C ALA A 127 -20.27 -5.58 16.87
N LYS A 128 -21.16 -6.21 17.64
CA LYS A 128 -21.18 -6.10 19.12
C LYS A 128 -20.07 -6.90 19.81
N ARG A 129 -19.61 -7.99 19.20
CA ARG A 129 -18.56 -8.88 19.74
C ARG A 129 -17.56 -9.20 18.63
N VAL A 130 -16.29 -9.35 19.00
CA VAL A 130 -15.25 -9.76 18.06
C VAL A 130 -15.13 -11.28 18.07
N THR A 131 -15.44 -11.91 16.94
CA THR A 131 -15.31 -13.36 16.76
C THR A 131 -13.88 -13.75 16.38
N LYS A 132 -13.57 -15.05 16.42
CA LYS A 132 -12.28 -15.56 15.94
C LYS A 132 -12.05 -15.21 14.46
N ALA A 133 -13.08 -15.39 13.62
CA ALA A 133 -12.99 -15.06 12.19
C ALA A 133 -12.71 -13.57 11.95
N MET A 134 -13.32 -12.68 12.75
CA MET A 134 -13.02 -11.25 12.68
C MET A 134 -11.58 -10.94 13.10
N ARG A 135 -11.05 -11.65 14.11
CA ARG A 135 -9.65 -11.49 14.50
C ARG A 135 -8.69 -11.89 13.40
N GLU A 136 -8.93 -13.01 12.72
CA GLU A 136 -8.09 -13.43 11.60
C GLU A 136 -8.21 -12.45 10.43
N LYS A 137 -9.43 -12.03 10.06
CA LYS A 137 -9.63 -11.01 9.03
C LYS A 137 -8.90 -9.71 9.36
N ALA A 138 -8.95 -9.25 10.60
CA ALA A 138 -8.22 -8.06 11.01
C ALA A 138 -6.70 -8.26 10.94
N LYS A 139 -6.15 -9.42 11.35
CA LYS A 139 -4.72 -9.73 11.15
C LYS A 139 -4.33 -9.70 9.68
N ASP A 140 -5.18 -10.21 8.79
CA ASP A 140 -4.89 -10.21 7.35
C ASP A 140 -4.86 -8.78 6.79
N ILE A 141 -5.77 -7.90 7.25
CA ILE A 141 -5.73 -6.47 6.92
C ILE A 141 -4.44 -5.84 7.45
N LEU A 142 -4.06 -6.08 8.73
CA LEU A 142 -2.83 -5.54 9.28
C LEU A 142 -1.58 -6.00 8.51
N ARG A 143 -1.55 -7.25 8.05
CA ARG A 143 -0.45 -7.77 7.22
C ARG A 143 -0.41 -7.07 5.86
N ALA A 144 -1.58 -6.88 5.23
CA ALA A 144 -1.68 -6.17 3.95
C ALA A 144 -1.21 -4.72 4.07
N GLU A 145 -1.59 -3.99 5.14
CA GLU A 145 -1.09 -2.63 5.40
C GLU A 145 0.45 -2.59 5.50
N ILE A 146 1.07 -3.61 6.12
CA ILE A 146 2.53 -3.71 6.18
C ILE A 146 3.14 -4.03 4.82
N VAL A 147 2.50 -4.86 4.00
CA VAL A 147 2.97 -5.14 2.63
C VAL A 147 2.95 -3.86 1.79
N THR A 148 1.88 -3.08 1.86
CA THR A 148 1.80 -1.80 1.14
C THR A 148 2.83 -0.79 1.66
N PHE A 149 3.02 -0.69 2.97
CA PHE A 149 4.05 0.20 3.54
C PHE A 149 5.48 -0.27 3.23
N ASP A 150 5.73 -1.58 3.14
CA ASP A 150 6.98 -2.14 2.65
C ASP A 150 7.24 -1.77 1.18
N ALA A 151 6.21 -1.82 0.32
CA ALA A 151 6.31 -1.36 -1.07
C ALA A 151 6.68 0.13 -1.15
N TYR A 152 6.05 0.97 -0.32
CA TYR A 152 6.40 2.38 -0.17
C TYR A 152 7.87 2.58 0.21
N LEU A 153 8.32 1.93 1.29
CA LEU A 153 9.70 2.04 1.79
C LEU A 153 10.74 1.62 0.76
N GLY A 154 10.40 0.65 -0.09
CA GLY A 154 11.26 0.18 -1.16
C GLY A 154 11.09 0.88 -2.50
N GLY A 155 10.31 1.97 -2.58
CA GLY A 155 10.08 2.71 -3.83
C GLY A 155 9.33 1.94 -4.92
N ARG A 156 8.62 0.88 -4.54
CA ARG A 156 7.77 0.07 -5.44
C ARG A 156 6.38 0.69 -5.57
N VAL A 157 6.38 1.94 -6.02
CA VAL A 157 5.18 2.69 -6.38
C VAL A 157 5.33 3.12 -7.82
N TYR A 158 4.27 2.96 -8.61
CA TYR A 158 4.32 3.08 -10.05
C TYR A 158 3.17 3.94 -10.57
N GLY A 159 3.36 4.48 -11.76
CA GLY A 159 2.29 5.02 -12.58
C GLY A 159 2.49 4.66 -14.04
N TYR A 160 1.43 4.81 -14.82
CA TYR A 160 1.45 4.63 -16.26
C TYR A 160 1.18 5.94 -16.98
N VAL A 161 1.69 6.00 -18.21
CA VAL A 161 1.33 7.00 -19.23
C VAL A 161 0.97 6.24 -20.50
N VAL A 162 -0.21 6.51 -21.04
CA VAL A 162 -0.69 6.00 -22.32
C VAL A 162 -0.55 7.09 -23.36
N GLU A 163 0.20 6.83 -24.42
CA GLU A 163 0.43 7.76 -25.52
C GLU A 163 -0.14 7.22 -26.84
N ARG A 164 -0.53 8.13 -27.73
CA ARG A 164 -0.84 7.83 -29.12
C ARG A 164 -0.40 8.97 -30.01
N ASP A 165 0.22 8.65 -31.14
CA ASP A 165 0.73 9.63 -32.11
C ASP A 165 1.65 10.70 -31.48
N GLY A 166 2.33 10.36 -30.39
CA GLY A 166 3.21 11.25 -29.63
C GLY A 166 2.50 12.15 -28.61
N GLU A 167 1.19 12.02 -28.43
CA GLU A 167 0.40 12.75 -27.44
C GLU A 167 0.00 11.86 -26.27
N GLU A 168 0.06 12.38 -25.05
CA GLU A 168 -0.45 11.73 -23.84
C GLU A 168 -1.98 11.71 -23.86
N ILE A 169 -2.57 10.52 -23.73
CA ILE A 169 -4.01 10.29 -23.76
C ILE A 169 -4.55 10.11 -22.34
N ASP A 170 -3.82 9.39 -21.50
CA ASP A 170 -4.19 9.13 -20.11
C ASP A 170 -2.94 8.85 -19.27
N ALA A 171 -3.01 9.19 -17.98
CA ALA A 171 -1.97 8.87 -17.02
C ALA A 171 -2.58 8.68 -15.63
N CYS A 172 -2.11 7.67 -14.92
CA CYS A 172 -2.54 7.38 -13.55
C CYS A 172 -1.35 6.88 -12.71
N TRP A 173 -1.30 7.29 -11.46
CA TRP A 173 -0.16 7.11 -10.55
C TRP A 173 -0.61 6.51 -9.21
N GLY A 174 0.34 6.14 -8.33
CA GLY A 174 0.02 5.57 -7.01
C GLY A 174 -0.29 4.07 -6.98
N PHE A 175 0.21 3.28 -7.93
CA PHE A 175 0.07 1.81 -7.91
C PHE A 175 1.21 1.17 -7.11
N PHE A 176 0.88 0.55 -5.97
CA PHE A 176 1.87 -0.09 -5.09
C PHE A 176 2.22 -1.51 -5.54
N GLU A 177 3.36 -2.01 -5.07
CA GLU A 177 3.83 -3.40 -5.20
C GLU A 177 4.29 -3.82 -6.61
N HIS A 178 3.42 -4.41 -7.43
CA HIS A 178 3.80 -5.08 -8.66
C HIS A 178 3.12 -4.45 -9.87
N TYR A 179 3.87 -3.63 -10.62
CA TYR A 179 3.33 -2.90 -11.78
C TYR A 179 2.64 -3.80 -12.81
N LYS A 180 3.02 -5.07 -12.95
CA LYS A 180 2.42 -5.99 -13.94
C LYS A 180 0.99 -6.38 -13.61
N LEU A 181 0.64 -6.43 -12.32
CA LEU A 181 -0.65 -6.94 -11.88
C LEU A 181 -1.71 -5.83 -11.92
N ASP A 182 -1.38 -4.67 -11.35
CA ASP A 182 -2.37 -3.61 -11.17
C ASP A 182 -2.15 -2.48 -12.20
N CYS A 183 -0.98 -1.85 -12.19
CA CYS A 183 -0.68 -0.67 -13.01
C CYS A 183 -0.83 -0.93 -14.52
N LEU A 184 -0.22 -1.99 -15.04
CA LEU A 184 -0.27 -2.36 -16.46
C LEU A 184 -1.67 -2.87 -16.86
N SER A 185 -2.35 -3.58 -15.95
CA SER A 185 -3.71 -4.05 -16.21
C SER A 185 -4.67 -2.86 -16.36
N GLU A 186 -4.54 -1.85 -15.50
CA GLU A 186 -5.34 -0.63 -15.57
C GLU A 186 -5.05 0.16 -16.85
N ALA A 187 -3.76 0.33 -17.21
CA ALA A 187 -3.37 1.02 -18.45
C ALA A 187 -4.00 0.38 -19.70
N ARG A 188 -3.99 -0.96 -19.78
CA ARG A 188 -4.65 -1.70 -20.88
C ARG A 188 -6.16 -1.53 -20.87
N ALA A 189 -6.78 -1.53 -19.68
CA ALA A 189 -8.21 -1.32 -19.53
C ALA A 189 -8.68 0.08 -19.93
N VAL A 190 -7.79 1.09 -19.91
CA VAL A 190 -8.06 2.41 -20.49
C VAL A 190 -8.03 2.37 -22.02
N VAL A 191 -7.12 1.61 -22.63
CA VAL A 191 -6.99 1.50 -24.09
C VAL A 191 -8.16 0.74 -24.72
N ASP A 192 -8.60 -0.37 -24.13
CA ASP A 192 -9.62 -1.26 -24.72
C ASP A 192 -10.93 -0.53 -25.12
N PRO A 193 -11.54 0.34 -24.29
CA PRO A 193 -12.73 1.09 -24.65
C PRO A 193 -12.50 2.17 -25.71
N LEU A 194 -11.29 2.76 -25.78
CA LEU A 194 -10.96 3.79 -26.77
C LEU A 194 -11.04 3.21 -28.18
N ILE A 195 -10.53 1.99 -28.35
CA ILE A 195 -10.65 1.25 -29.61
C ILE A 195 -12.11 0.93 -29.94
N LEU A 196 -12.91 0.48 -28.97
CA LEU A 196 -14.33 0.21 -29.22
C LEU A 196 -15.10 1.45 -29.70
N ARG A 197 -14.79 2.63 -29.17
CA ARG A 197 -15.40 3.90 -29.60
C ARG A 197 -14.96 4.32 -31.00
N GLU A 198 -13.73 4.04 -31.38
CA GLU A 198 -13.22 4.35 -32.71
C GLU A 198 -13.77 3.42 -33.79
N VAL A 199 -13.83 2.11 -33.51
CA VAL A 199 -14.44 1.13 -34.41
C VAL A 199 -15.93 1.45 -34.64
N GLN A 200 -16.60 2.06 -33.66
CA GLN A 200 -18.02 2.43 -33.73
C GLN A 200 -18.28 3.83 -34.31
N ARG A 201 -17.26 4.69 -34.55
CA ARG A 201 -17.46 5.96 -35.25
C ARG A 201 -17.70 5.66 -36.74
N PRO A 202 -18.89 5.99 -37.31
CA PRO A 202 -19.11 5.84 -38.74
C PRO A 202 -18.14 6.77 -39.49
N ALA A 203 -17.54 6.26 -40.57
CA ALA A 203 -16.71 7.04 -41.49
C ALA A 203 -17.54 8.14 -42.17
N ALA A 204 -17.71 9.28 -41.50
CA ALA A 204 -18.44 10.43 -42.02
C ALA A 204 -17.48 11.63 -42.09
N ALA A 205 -16.60 11.63 -43.10
CA ALA A 205 -16.06 12.85 -43.74
C ALA A 205 -15.00 12.53 -44.80
N GLU A 206 -15.36 11.91 -45.94
CA GLU A 206 -14.59 12.08 -47.19
C GLU A 206 -15.52 11.96 -48.40
N GLN A 207 -16.32 13.00 -48.67
CA GLN A 207 -16.78 13.31 -50.04
C GLN A 207 -16.81 14.83 -50.22
N GLY A 208 -15.64 15.40 -50.54
CA GLY A 208 -15.55 16.70 -51.17
C GLY A 208 -16.07 16.59 -52.60
N ALA A 209 -17.33 16.95 -52.82
CA ALA A 209 -17.89 17.08 -54.16
C ALA A 209 -17.51 18.46 -54.74
N SER A 210 -16.50 18.48 -55.61
CA SER A 210 -16.27 19.62 -56.50
C SER A 210 -17.39 19.68 -57.55
N PRO A 211 -18.00 20.86 -57.83
CA PRO A 211 -19.06 20.97 -58.83
C PRO A 211 -18.45 20.98 -60.26
N PRO A 212 -19.19 20.48 -61.27
CA PRO A 212 -18.68 20.40 -62.64
C PRO A 212 -18.66 21.78 -63.33
N PRO A 213 -17.73 22.01 -64.27
CA PRO A 213 -17.66 23.26 -65.02
C PRO A 213 -18.81 23.38 -66.04
N SER A 214 -19.20 24.63 -66.30
CA SER A 214 -20.30 25.06 -67.19
C SER A 214 -20.00 24.87 -68.67
#